data_AF-A0A2V6Y5C7-F1
#
_entry.id   AF-A0A2V6Y5C7-F1
#
_cell.length_a   1.000
_cell.length_b   1.000
_cell.length_c   1.000
_cell.angle_alpha   90.00
_cell.angle_beta   90.00
_cell.angle_gamma   90.00
#
_symmetry.space_group_name_H-M   'P 1'
#
loop_
_entity.id
_entity.type
_entity.pdbx_description
1 polymer ?
#
loop_
_entity_poly.entity_id
_entity_poly.type
_entity_poly.pdbx_seq_one_letter_code
_entity_poly.pdbx_strand_id
1 'polypeptide(L)' 'MGLADGRRVRLKADVAIIQIDGREAPATVLVGDVDEPILGVETLEALGLVVDPRKKRLSPSRPYAVRLGGYR' A
#
# COMPACT_ATOMS: atom_id res chain seq x y z
N MET A 1 -4.66 4.60 -16.22
CA MET A 1 -4.98 5.63 -15.21
C MET A 1 -4.23 6.92 -15.49
N GLY A 2 -4.55 8.00 -14.79
CA GLY A 2 -3.73 9.22 -14.77
C GLY A 2 -2.64 9.12 -13.69
N LEU A 3 -1.42 9.54 -14.02
CA LEU A 3 -0.31 9.69 -13.08
C LEU A 3 -0.27 11.13 -12.53
N ALA A 4 0.50 11.34 -11.45
CA ALA A 4 0.63 12.67 -10.83
C ALA A 4 1.28 13.72 -11.76
N ASP A 5 2.04 13.29 -12.77
CA ASP A 5 2.66 14.13 -13.80
C ASP A 5 1.71 14.46 -14.98
N GLY A 6 0.43 14.06 -14.89
CA GLY A 6 -0.58 14.30 -15.91
C GLY A 6 -0.57 13.29 -17.06
N ARG A 7 0.39 12.36 -17.12
CA ARG A 7 0.39 11.30 -18.15
C ARG A 7 -0.76 10.33 -17.93
N ARG A 8 -1.27 9.77 -19.03
CA ARG A 8 -2.21 8.65 -19.01
C ARG A 8 -1.52 7.40 -19.52
N VAL A 9 -1.53 6.35 -18.70
CA VAL A 9 -0.85 5.08 -19.02
C VAL A 9 -1.78 3.88 -18.85
N ARG A 10 -1.48 2.79 -19.54
CA ARG A 10 -2.06 1.46 -19.29
C ARG A 10 -1.01 0.62 -18.56
N LEU A 11 -1.38 0.11 -17.39
CA LEU A 11 -0.54 -0.72 -16.54
C LEU A 11 -1.30 -2.01 -16.23
N LYS A 12 -0.57 -3.09 -15.94
CA LYS A 12 -1.20 -4.33 -15.45
C LYS A 12 -1.62 -4.10 -14.00
N ALA A 13 -2.86 -4.48 -13.66
CA ALA A 13 -3.30 -4.55 -12.27
C ALA A 13 -3.17 -5.98 -11.76
N ASP A 14 -2.79 -6.15 -10.50
CA ASP A 14 -2.70 -7.42 -9.80
C ASP A 14 -3.00 -7.25 -8.31
N VAL A 15 -3.05 -8.34 -7.56
CA VAL A 15 -3.16 -8.31 -6.08
C VAL A 15 -1.83 -8.79 -5.49
N ALA A 16 -1.28 -8.01 -4.56
CA ALA A 16 -0.09 -8.38 -3.79
C ALA A 16 -0.42 -8.43 -2.30
N ILE A 17 0.19 -9.35 -1.57
CA ILE A 17 0.20 -9.34 -0.11
C ILE A 17 1.31 -8.40 0.36
N ILE A 18 0.95 -7.34 1.06
CA ILE A 18 1.88 -6.32 1.55
C ILE A 18 2.05 -6.50 3.04
N GLN A 19 3.30 -6.58 3.50
CA GLN A 19 3.65 -6.66 4.91
C GLN A 19 4.53 -5.49 5.33
N ILE A 20 4.09 -4.72 6.33
CA ILE A 20 4.82 -3.57 6.90
C ILE A 20 4.58 -3.53 8.40
N ASP A 21 5.64 -3.35 9.20
CA ASP A 21 5.59 -3.24 10.67
C ASP A 21 4.77 -4.35 11.35
N GLY A 22 4.91 -5.59 10.84
CA GLY A 22 4.20 -6.77 11.36
C GLY A 22 2.70 -6.82 11.00
N ARG A 23 2.25 -5.94 10.11
CA ARG A 23 0.87 -5.89 9.59
C ARG A 23 0.86 -6.38 8.16
N GLU A 24 -0.12 -7.21 7.83
CA GLU A 24 -0.28 -7.82 6.52
C GLU A 24 -1.70 -7.59 5.98
N ALA A 25 -1.80 -7.23 4.70
CA ALA A 25 -3.06 -7.11 3.98
C ALA A 25 -2.85 -7.29 2.47
N PRO A 26 -3.83 -7.85 1.74
CA PRO A 26 -3.83 -7.76 0.28
C PRO A 26 -4.06 -6.32 -0.16
N ALA A 27 -3.38 -5.90 -1.21
CA ALA A 27 -3.56 -4.61 -1.85
C ALA A 27 -3.58 -4.75 -3.38
N THR A 28 -4.32 -3.86 -4.03
CA THR A 28 -4.27 -3.76 -5.49
C THR A 28 -2.98 -3.06 -5.89
N VAL A 29 -2.19 -3.68 -6.76
CA VAL A 29 -0.94 -3.11 -7.28
C VAL A 29 -1.03 -2.85 -8.78
N LEU A 30 -0.40 -1.77 -9.22
CA LEU A 30 -0.21 -1.48 -10.63
C LEU A 30 1.25 -1.74 -10.98
N VAL A 31 1.48 -2.65 -11.91
CA VAL A 31 2.81 -3.11 -12.30
C VAL A 31 3.25 -2.37 -13.56
N GLY A 32 4.38 -1.67 -13.45
CA GLY A 32 5.03 -0.93 -14.52
C GLY A 32 6.49 -0.70 -14.20
N ASP A 33 7.23 -0.19 -15.18
CA ASP A 33 8.63 0.20 -15.01
C ASP A 33 8.68 1.57 -14.32
N VAL A 34 9.23 1.60 -13.10
CA VAL A 34 9.31 2.78 -12.23
C VAL A 34 10.63 2.74 -11.45
N ASP A 35 11.24 3.90 -11.24
CA ASP A 35 12.49 4.01 -10.47
C ASP A 35 12.28 3.64 -8.99
N GLU A 36 11.14 4.04 -8.42
CA GLU A 36 10.76 3.75 -7.03
C GLU A 36 9.27 3.43 -6.93
N PRO A 37 8.88 2.33 -6.25
CA PRO A 37 7.48 1.99 -6.05
C PRO A 37 6.81 2.97 -5.06
N ILE A 38 5.58 3.34 -5.35
CA ILE A 38 4.79 4.26 -4.51
C ILE A 38 3.78 3.47 -3.70
N LEU A 39 3.70 3.75 -2.40
CA LEU A 39 2.69 3.20 -1.51
C LEU A 39 1.45 4.11 -1.47
N GLY A 40 0.32 3.59 -1.89
CA GLY A 40 -0.95 4.31 -1.88
C GLY A 40 -1.62 4.37 -0.51
N VAL A 41 -2.52 5.34 -0.32
CA VAL A 41 -3.31 5.49 0.92
C VAL A 41 -4.22 4.28 1.17
N GLU A 42 -4.76 3.65 0.12
CA GLU A 42 -5.61 2.46 0.23
C GLU A 42 -4.89 1.32 0.97
N THR A 43 -3.62 1.07 0.62
CA THR A 43 -2.81 0.03 1.25
C THR A 43 -2.50 0.38 2.71
N LEU A 44 -2.22 1.66 3.00
CA LEU A 44 -2.00 2.12 4.38
C LEU A 44 -3.26 1.95 5.24
N GLU A 45 -4.44 2.27 4.71
CA GLU A 45 -5.72 2.08 5.41
C GLU A 45 -6.02 0.60 5.67
N ALA A 46 -5.77 -0.27 4.68
CA ALA A 46 -5.90 -1.71 4.82
C ALA A 46 -5.02 -2.24 5.96
N LEU A 47 -3.76 -1.78 6.03
CA LEU A 47 -2.81 -2.10 7.10
C LEU A 47 -3.13 -1.37 8.43
N GLY A 48 -4.04 -0.41 8.46
CA GLY A 48 -4.28 0.42 9.64
C GLY A 48 -3.08 1.27 10.04
N LEU A 49 -2.38 1.80 9.04
CA LEU A 49 -1.23 2.69 9.17
C LEU A 49 -1.58 4.10 8.67
N VAL A 50 -0.84 5.09 9.15
CA VAL A 50 -0.90 6.48 8.68
C VAL A 50 0.52 7.05 8.61
N VAL A 51 0.76 7.99 7.70
CA VAL A 51 2.03 8.72 7.60
C VAL A 51 2.10 9.78 8.71
N ASP A 52 3.18 9.76 9.51
CA ASP A 52 3.61 10.89 10.33
C ASP A 52 4.61 11.73 9.50
N PRO A 53 4.20 12.86 8.90
CA PRO A 53 5.07 13.65 8.04
C PRO A 53 6.17 14.39 8.82
N ARG A 54 5.98 14.61 10.13
CA ARG A 54 6.98 15.27 10.97
C ARG A 54 8.15 14.34 11.24
N LYS A 55 7.86 13.06 11.47
CA LYS A 55 8.88 12.02 11.73
C LYS A 55 9.33 11.27 10.49
N LYS A 56 8.63 11.43 9.36
CA LYS A 56 8.82 10.66 8.12
C LYS A 56 8.74 9.15 8.38
N ARG A 57 7.75 8.72 9.17
CA ARG A 57 7.54 7.32 9.54
C ARG A 57 6.06 6.95 9.46
N LEU A 58 5.76 5.66 9.35
CA LEU A 58 4.41 5.16 9.52
C LEU A 58 4.11 5.00 11.02
N SER A 59 2.85 5.24 11.37
CA SER A 59 2.32 5.04 12.72
C SER A 59 1.02 4.23 12.65
N PRO A 60 0.71 3.41 13.67
CA PRO A 60 -0.61 2.81 13.82
C PRO A 60 -1.72 3.87 13.79
N SER A 61 -2.70 3.70 12.90
CA SER A 61 -3.95 4.49 12.93
C SER A 61 -5.03 3.84 13.78
N ARG A 62 -4.92 2.52 14.01
CA ARG A 62 -5.84 1.72 14.82
C ARG A 62 -5.14 0.50 15.46
N PRO A 63 -5.73 -0.09 16.52
CA PRO A 63 -5.34 -1.42 16.99
C PRO A 63 -5.40 -2.43 15.83
N TYR A 64 -4.44 -3.33 15.79
CA TYR A 64 -4.35 -4.31 14.72
C TYR A 64 -4.53 -5.71 15.28
N ALA A 65 -5.70 -6.29 15.00
CA ALA A 65 -5.93 -7.71 15.13
C ALA A 65 -5.62 -8.32 13.76
N VAL A 66 -4.60 -9.18 13.69
CA VAL A 66 -4.35 -9.99 12.49
C VAL A 66 -5.62 -10.78 12.23
N ARG A 67 -6.33 -10.48 11.13
CA ARG A 67 -7.34 -11.40 10.63
C ARG A 67 -6.57 -12.53 9.97
N LEU A 68 -6.34 -13.61 10.71
CA LEU A 68 -5.81 -14.90 10.22
C LEU A 68 -6.86 -15.55 9.29
N GLY A 69 -7.26 -14.86 8.22
CA GLY A 69 -7.96 -15.42 7.07
C GLY A 69 -6.92 -15.58 5.99
N GLY A 70 -6.23 -16.72 6.00
CA GLY A 70 -4.97 -16.96 5.31
C GLY A 70 -5.00 -16.65 3.81
N TYR A 71 -4.00 -15.89 3.39
CA TYR A 71 -3.46 -15.96 2.04
C TYR A 71 -2.21 -16.82 2.18
N ARG A 72 -2.36 -18.13 1.90
CA ARG A 72 -1.24 -19.07 1.77
C ARG A 72 -0.97 -19.28 0.29
#